data_AF-A0A161Y459-F1
#
_entry.id   AF-A0A161Y459-F1
#
_cell.length_a   1.000
_cell.length_b   1.000
_cell.length_c   1.000
_cell.angle_alpha   90.00
_cell.angle_beta   90.00
_cell.angle_gamma   90.00
#
_symmetry.space_group_name_H-M   'P 1'
#
loop_
_entity.id
_entity.type
_entity.pdbx_description
1 polymer ?
#
loop_
_entity_poly.entity_id
_entity_poly.type
_entity_poly.pdbx_seq_one_letter_code
_entity_poly.pdbx_strand_id
1 'polypeptide(L)' 'MGTTLASLPFLPGLIVQSEHWYFVATTRDNEKTTKLAIETTSNTRGAYRVIRAIQYLAWWAETVYLLWFLSNVLTLKEVE' A
#
# COMPACT_ATOMS: atom_id res chain seq x y z
N MET A 1 -0.88 0.94 25.48
CA MET A 1 -0.91 2.21 24.71
C MET A 1 -0.70 1.86 23.23
N GLY A 2 -1.79 1.59 22.49
CA GLY A 2 -1.76 1.07 21.12
C GLY A 2 -2.03 2.15 20.07
N THR A 3 -1.16 3.17 20.00
CA THR A 3 -1.36 4.39 19.19
C THR A 3 -0.56 4.40 17.87
N THR A 4 0.31 3.43 17.64
CA THR A 4 1.22 3.40 16.49
C THR A 4 0.49 3.33 15.14
N LEU A 5 -0.61 2.59 15.04
CA LEU A 5 -1.40 2.46 13.80
C LEU A 5 -2.28 3.68 13.48
N ALA A 6 -2.46 4.63 14.40
CA ALA A 6 -3.28 5.82 14.15
C ALA A 6 -2.64 6.81 13.17
N SER A 7 -1.31 6.78 13.05
CA SER A 7 -0.55 7.65 12.14
C SER A 7 -0.39 7.09 10.72
N LEU A 8 -0.77 5.83 10.48
CA LEU A 8 -0.74 5.24 9.15
C LEU A 8 -2.09 5.48 8.44
N PRO A 9 -2.12 6.11 7.25
CA PRO A 9 -3.38 6.46 6.60
C PRO A 9 -4.17 5.24 6.10
N PHE A 10 -3.49 4.20 5.63
CA PHE A 10 -4.09 2.91 5.23
C PHE A 10 -3.03 1.82 5.15
N LEU A 11 -3.49 0.56 5.17
CA LEU A 11 -2.68 -0.60 4.80
C LEU A 11 -2.95 -0.97 3.33
N PRO A 12 -1.94 -0.88 2.44
CA PRO A 12 -2.10 -1.26 1.05
C PRO A 12 -2.10 -2.79 0.90
N GLY A 13 -2.73 -3.25 -0.17
CA GLY A 13 -2.60 -4.59 -0.70
C GLY A 13 -2.80 -4.60 -2.21
N LEU A 14 -2.31 -5.65 -2.85
CA LEU A 14 -2.44 -5.86 -4.28
C LEU A 14 -3.05 -7.25 -4.50
N ILE A 15 -4.11 -7.32 -5.29
CA ILE A 15 -4.75 -8.58 -5.66
C ILE A 15 -4.53 -8.79 -7.15
N VAL A 16 -3.91 -9.92 -7.50
CA VAL A 16 -3.71 -10.36 -8.88
C VAL A 16 -4.60 -11.57 -9.13
N GLN A 17 -5.58 -11.41 -10.02
CA GLN A 17 -6.52 -12.46 -10.41
C GLN A 17 -6.51 -12.63 -11.93
N SER A 18 -5.79 -13.66 -12.39
CA SER A 18 -5.48 -13.82 -13.82
C SER A 18 -4.81 -12.55 -14.34
N GLU A 19 -5.37 -11.94 -15.36
CA GLU A 19 -4.92 -10.69 -15.95
C GLU A 19 -5.42 -9.44 -15.20
N HIS A 20 -6.34 -9.55 -14.25
CA HIS A 20 -6.92 -8.42 -13.53
C HIS A 20 -6.12 -8.07 -12.28
N TRP A 21 -5.82 -6.77 -12.14
CA TRP A 21 -5.08 -6.22 -11.00
C TRP A 21 -5.96 -5.27 -10.22
N TYR A 22 -5.95 -5.42 -8.90
CA TYR A 22 -6.72 -4.57 -7.98
C TYR A 22 -5.82 -4.04 -6.88
N PHE A 23 -5.97 -2.76 -6.59
CA PHE A 23 -5.45 -2.13 -5.38
C PHE A 23 -6.49 -2.27 -4.28
N VAL A 24 -6.06 -2.66 -3.09
CA VAL A 24 -6.89 -2.60 -1.89
C VAL A 24 -6.22 -1.70 -0.86
N ALA A 25 -7.02 -0.88 -0.20
CA ALA A 25 -6.57 -0.08 0.93
C ALA A 25 -7.54 -0.29 2.09
N THR A 26 -6.99 -0.69 3.23
CA THR A 26 -7.76 -0.86 4.47
C THR A 26 -7.50 0.35 5.35
N THR A 27 -8.55 1.12 5.65
CA THR A 27 -8.48 2.25 6.58
C THR A 27 -9.08 1.89 7.93
N ARG A 28 -8.55 2.47 9.01
CA ARG A 28 -9.05 2.20 10.37
C ARG A 28 -10.32 2.99 10.69
N ASP A 29 -10.46 4.19 10.13
CA ASP A 29 -11.52 5.17 10.47
C ASP A 29 -12.94 4.71 10.07
N ASN A 30 -13.10 3.50 9.54
CA ASN A 30 -14.39 2.85 9.29
C ASN A 30 -14.29 1.32 9.13
N GLU A 31 -13.15 0.70 9.48
CA GLU A 31 -12.81 -0.71 9.14
C GLU A 31 -13.09 -1.07 7.66
N LYS A 32 -13.06 -0.06 6.80
CA LYS A 32 -13.54 -0.19 5.42
C LYS A 32 -12.38 -0.55 4.53
N THR A 33 -12.45 -1.75 3.96
CA THR A 33 -11.57 -2.15 2.86
C THR A 33 -12.12 -1.58 1.56
N THR A 34 -11.40 -0.65 0.94
CA THR A 34 -11.73 -0.15 -0.40
C THR A 34 -10.94 -0.95 -1.44
N LYS A 35 -11.63 -1.53 -2.41
CA LYS A 35 -11.04 -2.24 -3.55
C LYS A 35 -11.23 -1.41 -4.82
N LEU A 36 -10.12 -1.11 -5.50
CA LEU A 36 -10.09 -0.37 -6.76
C LEU A 36 -9.47 -1.24 -7.84
N ALA A 37 -10.16 -1.39 -8.98
CA ALA A 37 -9.54 -1.99 -10.16
C ALA A 37 -8.45 -1.07 -10.69
N ILE A 38 -7.23 -1.61 -10.82
CA ILE A 38 -6.12 -0.88 -11.44
C ILE A 38 -6.32 -0.97 -12.95
N GLU A 39 -6.23 -2.17 -13.50
CA GLU A 39 -6.42 -2.48 -14.91
C GLU A 39 -6.34 -3.99 -15.15
N THR A 40 -6.53 -4.40 -16.40
CA THR A 40 -6.14 -5.72 -16.91
C THR A 40 -4.77 -5.69 -17.60
N THR A 41 -4.02 -6.77 -17.54
CA THR A 41 -2.78 -7.01 -18.28
C THR A 41 -3.00 -7.72 -19.63
N SER A 42 -4.27 -7.91 -20.02
CA SER A 42 -4.67 -8.53 -21.30
C SER A 42 -4.21 -7.78 -22.54
N ASN A 43 -3.84 -6.51 -22.39
CA ASN A 43 -3.36 -5.65 -23.45
C ASN A 43 -2.23 -4.76 -22.97
N THR A 44 -1.38 -4.33 -23.91
CA THR A 44 -0.17 -3.54 -23.62
C THR A 44 -0.47 -2.25 -22.85
N ARG A 45 -1.55 -1.55 -23.18
CA ARG A 45 -1.94 -0.30 -22.49
C ARG A 45 -2.28 -0.56 -21.02
N GLY A 46 -3.01 -1.64 -20.76
CA GLY A 46 -3.35 -2.06 -19.42
C GLY A 46 -2.12 -2.52 -18.63
N ALA A 47 -1.20 -3.24 -19.25
CA ALA A 47 0.08 -3.59 -18.66
C ALA A 47 0.89 -2.37 -18.22
N TYR A 48 0.99 -1.32 -19.05
CA TYR A 48 1.66 -0.07 -18.65
C TYR A 48 0.98 0.63 -17.47
N ARG A 49 -0.35 0.60 -17.39
CA ARG A 49 -1.10 1.17 -16.26
C ARG A 49 -0.84 0.40 -14.97
N VAL A 50 -0.81 -0.93 -15.04
CA VAL A 50 -0.45 -1.80 -13.92
C VAL A 50 0.98 -1.52 -13.45
N ILE A 51 1.95 -1.48 -14.37
CA ILE A 51 3.35 -1.16 -14.04
C ILE A 51 3.46 0.20 -13.35
N ARG A 52 2.80 1.23 -13.89
CA ARG A 52 2.82 2.58 -13.30
C ARG A 52 2.20 2.60 -11.90
N ALA A 53 1.12 1.84 -11.67
CA ALA A 53 0.50 1.72 -10.35
C ALA A 53 1.44 1.03 -9.35
N ILE A 54 2.14 -0.03 -9.76
CA ILE A 54 3.14 -0.72 -8.92
C ILE A 54 4.30 0.21 -8.59
N GLN A 55 4.83 0.96 -9.57
CA GLN A 55 5.91 1.93 -9.34
C GLN A 55 5.49 3.00 -8.32
N TYR A 56 4.25 3.50 -8.44
CA TYR A 56 3.73 4.46 -7.48
C TYR A 56 3.55 3.85 -6.08
N LEU A 57 3.08 2.60 -6.01
CA LEU A 57 2.93 1.89 -4.74
C LEU A 57 4.29 1.61 -4.07
N ALA A 58 5.32 1.27 -4.85
CA ALA A 58 6.68 1.09 -4.36
C ALA A 58 7.23 2.40 -3.78
N TRP A 59 7.11 3.51 -4.53
CA TRP A 59 7.49 4.83 -4.05
C TRP A 59 6.76 5.19 -2.75
N TRP A 60 5.45 4.94 -2.66
CA TRP A 60 4.67 5.20 -1.45
C TRP A 60 5.12 4.30 -0.28
N ALA A 61 5.42 3.03 -0.54
CA ALA A 61 5.90 2.10 0.47
C ALA A 61 7.24 2.55 1.05
N GLU A 62 8.15 3.04 0.21
CA GLU A 62 9.47 3.55 0.65
C GLU A 62 9.37 4.88 1.39
N THR A 63 8.52 5.81 0.91
CA THR A 63 8.46 7.18 1.45
C THR A 63 7.50 7.34 2.63
N VAL A 64 6.51 6.47 2.78
CA VAL A 64 5.48 6.58 3.83
C VAL A 64 5.49 5.35 4.74
N TYR A 65 5.26 4.16 4.18
CA TYR A 65 5.11 2.95 4.99
C TYR A 65 6.40 2.59 5.72
N LEU A 66 7.55 2.66 5.05
CA LEU A 66 8.83 2.30 5.66
C LEU A 66 9.20 3.23 6.82
N LEU A 67 9.03 4.55 6.65
CA LEU A 67 9.27 5.52 7.73
C LEU A 67 8.37 5.23 8.94
N TRP A 68 7.09 4.95 8.67
CA TRP A 68 6.16 4.51 9.71
C TRP A 68 6.61 3.20 10.37
N PHE A 69 6.97 2.19 9.59
CA PHE A 69 7.36 0.86 10.07
C PHE A 69 8.62 0.91 10.94
N LEU A 70 9.64 1.66 10.54
CA LEU A 70 10.86 1.86 11.31
C LEU A 70 10.56 2.49 12.68
N SER A 71 9.72 3.53 12.68
CA SER A 71 9.39 4.29 13.89
C SER A 71 8.48 3.52 14.85
N ASN A 72 7.58 2.70 14.32
CA ASN A 72 6.46 2.14 15.09
C ASN A 72 6.56 0.63 15.34
N VAL A 73 7.20 -0.12 14.45
CA VAL A 73 7.29 -1.59 14.54
C VAL A 73 8.68 -2.03 14.95
N LEU A 74 9.72 -1.48 14.33
CA LEU A 74 11.09 -1.88 14.63
C LEU A 74 11.64 -1.25 15.91
N THR A 75 11.02 -0.19 16.44
CA THR A 75 11.49 0.53 17.64
C THR A 75 13.00 0.77 17.56
N LEU A 76 13.47 1.33 16.44
CA LEU A 76 14.79 1.95 16.40
C LEU A 76 14.73 3.20 17.29
N LYS A 77 14.83 3.01 18.61
CA LYS A 77 15.32 4.05 19.49
C LYS A 77 16.75 4.28 19.07
N GLU A 78 17.05 5.47 18.56
CA GLU A 78 18.43 5.92 18.48
C GLU A 78 19.05 5.69 19.86
N VAL A 79 20.11 4.86 19.88
CA VAL A 79 20.97 4.71 21.04
C VAL A 79 21.70 6.03 21.15
N GLU A 80 21.33 6.80 22.17
CA GLU A 80 22.03 7.99 22.66
C GLU A 80 23.47 7.67 23.07
#